data_AF-A0A650A136-F1
#
_entry.id   AF-A0A650A136-F1
#
_cell.length_a   1.000
_cell.length_b   1.000
_cell.length_c   1.000
_cell.angle_alpha   90.00
_cell.angle_beta   90.00
_cell.angle_gamma   90.00
#
_symmetry.space_group_name_H-M   'P 1'
#
loop_
_entity.id
_entity.type
_entity.pdbx_description
1 polymer ?
#
loop_
_entity_poly.entity_id
_entity_poly.type
_entity_poly.pdbx_seq_one_letter_code
_entity_poly.pdbx_strand_id
1 'polypeptide(L)' 'MSRAAAVQEPDVEQVVVSRSQYADTVHRPDTGTDDPRPACAQAGADKRREWREVSLASQRPHRSLCRNPACFGGEWW' A
#
# COMPACT_ATOMS: atom_id res chain seq x y z
N MET A 1 -15.94 -25.11 19.44
CA MET A 1 -16.06 -23.63 19.47
C MET A 1 -14.68 -23.05 19.30
N SER A 2 -14.57 -21.96 18.53
CA SER A 2 -13.38 -21.09 18.36
C SER A 2 -12.32 -21.62 17.38
N ARG A 3 -11.82 -20.88 16.38
CA ARG A 3 -11.90 -19.46 16.04
C ARG A 3 -11.62 -19.33 14.54
N ALA A 4 -12.47 -18.59 13.83
CA ALA A 4 -12.20 -18.16 12.47
C ALA A 4 -11.00 -17.20 12.48
N ALA A 5 -10.04 -17.45 11.58
CA ALA A 5 -9.22 -16.43 10.95
C ALA A 5 -8.55 -17.07 9.72
N ALA A 6 -9.31 -17.23 8.64
CA ALA A 6 -8.68 -17.29 7.33
C ALA A 6 -8.13 -15.89 7.06
N VAL A 7 -6.94 -15.59 7.56
CA VAL A 7 -6.21 -14.39 7.13
C VAL A 7 -5.59 -14.76 5.79
N GLN A 8 -6.43 -14.79 4.76
CA GLN A 8 -5.96 -14.66 3.39
C GLN A 8 -5.57 -13.19 3.26
N GLU A 9 -4.34 -12.88 3.63
CA GLU A 9 -3.75 -11.59 3.33
C GLU A 9 -3.70 -11.53 1.81
N PRO A 10 -4.31 -10.52 1.18
CA PRO A 10 -4.40 -10.51 -0.26
C PRO A 10 -2.98 -10.45 -0.80
N ASP A 11 -2.70 -11.39 -1.69
CA ASP A 11 -1.59 -11.43 -2.62
C ASP A 11 -1.63 -10.15 -3.47
N VAL A 12 -1.24 -9.02 -2.86
CA VAL A 12 -1.20 -7.73 -3.54
C VAL A 12 0.16 -7.68 -4.21
N GLU A 13 0.25 -8.31 -5.38
CA GLU A 13 1.45 -8.25 -6.22
C GLU A 13 1.76 -6.81 -6.65
N GLN A 14 0.73 -5.95 -6.71
CA GLN A 14 0.81 -4.57 -7.17
C GLN A 14 0.48 -3.55 -6.07
N VAL A 15 1.42 -2.64 -5.81
CA VAL A 15 1.31 -1.59 -4.79
C VAL A 15 1.56 -0.22 -5.36
N VAL A 16 1.13 0.82 -4.65
CA VAL A 16 1.36 2.20 -5.06
C VAL A 16 2.39 2.89 -4.16
N VAL A 17 3.29 3.61 -4.82
CA VAL A 17 4.32 4.42 -4.17
C VAL A 17 4.27 5.84 -4.72
N SER A 18 4.59 6.81 -3.86
CA SER A 18 4.71 8.19 -4.34
C SER A 18 5.95 8.31 -5.23
N ARG A 19 5.84 9.12 -6.29
CA ARG A 19 6.98 9.45 -7.18
C ARG A 19 8.02 10.35 -6.53
N SER A 20 7.73 10.90 -5.34
CA SER A 20 8.69 11.70 -4.59
C SER A 20 9.97 10.91 -4.28
N GLN A 21 11.12 11.57 -4.42
CA GLN A 21 12.41 11.02 -4.00
C GLN A 21 12.51 10.75 -2.49
N TYR A 22 11.67 11.40 -1.68
CA TYR A 22 11.60 11.20 -0.23
C TYR A 22 10.60 10.13 0.19
N ALA A 23 9.93 9.50 -0.77
CA ALA A 23 8.97 8.45 -0.46
C ALA A 23 9.70 7.18 -0.03
N ASP A 24 9.42 6.73 1.19
CA ASP A 24 9.96 5.54 1.83
C ASP A 24 8.88 4.50 2.14
N THR A 25 7.63 4.84 1.85
CA THR A 25 6.45 4.07 2.26
C THR A 25 5.69 3.53 1.04
N VAL A 26 5.21 2.29 1.18
CA VAL A 26 4.37 1.58 0.20
C VAL A 26 2.92 1.56 0.69
N HIS A 27 1.96 1.78 -0.20
CA HIS A 27 0.54 1.79 0.10
C HIS A 27 -0.23 0.77 -0.75
N ARG A 28 -1.36 0.29 -0.23
CA ARG A 28 -2.32 -0.53 -0.97
C ARG A 28 -2.98 0.34 -2.06
N PRO A 29 -3.12 -0.16 -3.30
CA PRO A 29 -3.81 0.57 -4.37
C PRO A 29 -5.29 0.75 -4.03
N ASP A 30 -5.87 1.86 -4.49
CA ASP A 30 -7.31 2.07 -4.54
C ASP A 30 -7.88 1.37 -5.76
N THR A 31 -8.61 0.27 -5.56
CA THR A 31 -9.19 -0.53 -6.65
C THR A 31 -10.48 0.07 -7.22
N GLY A 32 -10.96 1.19 -6.69
CA GLY A 32 -12.16 1.88 -7.17
C GLY A 32 -11.90 2.83 -8.35
N THR A 33 -10.65 2.90 -8.84
CA THR A 33 -10.18 3.91 -9.78
C THR A 33 -9.06 3.33 -10.64
N ASP A 34 -9.03 3.71 -11.92
CA ASP A 34 -7.95 3.33 -12.85
C ASP A 34 -6.66 4.16 -12.63
N ASP A 35 -6.78 5.31 -11.95
CA ASP A 35 -5.63 6.15 -11.61
C ASP A 35 -4.84 5.53 -10.44
N PRO A 36 -3.51 5.38 -10.54
CA PRO A 36 -2.69 4.73 -9.54
C PRO A 36 -2.67 5.59 -8.27
N ARG A 37 -3.56 5.31 -7.31
CA ARG A 37 -3.67 6.08 -6.05
C ARG A 37 -3.74 5.16 -4.85
N PRO A 38 -3.32 5.62 -3.67
CA PRO A 38 -3.43 4.82 -2.46
C PRO A 38 -4.87 4.80 -1.96
N ALA A 39 -5.34 3.64 -1.50
CA ALA A 39 -6.57 3.52 -0.72
C ALA A 39 -6.45 4.21 0.66
N CYS A 40 -5.24 4.57 1.08
CA CYS A 40 -4.98 5.24 2.35
C CYS A 40 -5.43 6.72 2.29
N ALA A 41 -6.48 7.06 3.04
CA ALA A 41 -6.99 8.43 3.14
C ALA A 41 -5.92 9.46 3.56
N GLN A 42 -5.00 9.07 4.46
CA GLN A 42 -3.94 9.97 4.93
C GLN A 42 -2.93 10.29 3.81
N ALA A 43 -2.64 9.32 2.95
CA ALA A 43 -1.76 9.52 1.80
C ALA A 43 -2.48 10.21 0.63
N GLY A 44 -3.76 9.88 0.41
CA GLY A 44 -4.61 10.46 -0.62
C GLY A 44 -5.11 11.88 -0.31
N ALA A 45 -4.90 12.39 0.90
CA ALA A 45 -5.28 13.75 1.28
C ALA A 45 -4.53 14.82 0.46
N ASP A 46 -3.28 14.56 0.09
CA ASP A 46 -2.50 15.42 -0.79
C ASP A 46 -2.75 15.06 -2.25
N LYS A 47 -3.76 15.70 -2.86
CA LYS A 47 -4.15 15.47 -4.27
C LYS A 47 -3.11 15.94 -5.29
N ARG A 48 -2.08 16.69 -4.88
CA ARG A 48 -0.98 17.10 -5.77
C ARG A 48 0.12 16.05 -5.85
N ARG A 49 0.09 15.06 -4.94
CA ARG A 49 1.09 14.00 -4.91
C ARG A 49 0.89 13.06 -6.07
N GLU A 50 1.94 12.91 -6.87
CA GLU A 50 1.96 11.90 -7.93
C GLU A 50 2.34 10.53 -7.36
N TRP A 51 1.72 9.53 -7.97
CA TRP A 51 1.79 8.14 -7.55
C TRP A 51 2.12 7.26 -8.77
N ARG A 52 2.56 6.04 -8.49
CA ARG A 52 2.75 5.00 -9.51
C ARG A 52 2.49 3.64 -8.90
N GLU A 53 1.93 2.76 -9.71
CA GLU A 53 1.81 1.34 -9.39
C GLU A 53 3.13 0.62 -9.71
N VAL A 54 3.55 -0.27 -8.83
CA VAL A 54 4.79 -1.04 -8.91
C VAL A 54 4.59 -2.41 -8.27
N SER A 55 5.44 -3.38 -8.61
CA SER A 55 5.43 -4.68 -7.93
C SER A 55 5.89 -4.55 -6.46
N LEU A 56 5.16 -5.21 -5.57
CA LEU A 56 5.48 -5.28 -4.14
C LEU A 56 6.86 -5.89 -3.90
N ALA A 57 7.19 -6.96 -4.63
CA ALA A 57 8.46 -7.66 -4.51
C ALA A 57 9.65 -6.73 -4.76
N SER A 58 9.53 -5.82 -5.73
CA SER A 58 10.57 -4.83 -6.05
C SER A 58 10.74 -3.73 -4.99
N GLN A 59 9.75 -3.51 -4.12
CA GLN A 59 9.79 -2.45 -3.10
C GLN A 59 10.31 -2.92 -1.74
N ARG A 60 10.14 -4.20 -1.40
CA ARG A 60 10.61 -4.82 -0.15
C ARG A 60 12.04 -4.41 0.28
N PRO A 61 13.06 -4.36 -0.61
CA PRO A 61 14.42 -4.01 -0.19
C PRO A 61 14.63 -2.53 0.14
N HIS A 62 13.71 -1.63 -0.23
CA HIS A 62 13.96 -0.18 -0.19
C HIS A 62 12.95 0.62 0.62
N ARG A 63 11.82 0.02 1.02
CA ARG A 63 10.67 0.75 1.58
C ARG A 63 9.96 -0.02 2.67
N SER A 64 9.30 0.73 3.54
CA SER A 64 8.42 0.21 4.58
C SER A 64 6.98 0.13 4.11
N LEU A 65 6.20 -0.80 4.66
CA LEU A 65 4.75 -0.80 4.47
C LEU A 65 4.10 0.35 5.24
N CYS A 66 3.03 0.91 4.68
CA CYS A 66 2.23 1.90 5.39
C CYS A 66 1.66 1.30 6.68
N ARG A 67 1.92 1.97 7.81
CA ARG A 67 1.45 1.58 9.15
C ARG A 67 -0.05 1.76 9.37
N ASN A 68 -0.77 2.32 8.41
CA ASN A 68 -2.22 2.42 8.49
C ASN A 68 -2.83 1.00 8.39
N PRO A 69 -3.67 0.57 9.35
CA PRO A 69 -4.32 -0.75 9.31
C PRO A 69 -5.19 -0.98 8.08
N ALA A 70 -5.75 0.08 7.48
CA ALA A 70 -6.51 -0.02 6.22
C ALA A 70 -5.63 -0.31 5.00
N CYS A 71 -4.31 -0.07 5.10
CA CYS A 71 -3.31 -0.54 4.15
C CYS A 71 -2.76 -1.90 4.61
N PHE A 72 -1.67 -1.87 5.38
CA PHE A 72 -0.90 -3.07 5.73
C PHE A 72 -0.64 -3.20 7.23
N GLY A 73 -0.87 -2.15 8.03
CA GLY A 73 -0.60 -2.20 9.48
C GLY A 73 0.88 -2.12 9.88
N GLY A 74 1.82 -2.06 8.92
CA GLY A 74 3.20 -1.64 9.17
C GLY A 74 4.25 -2.75 9.27
N GLU A 75 3.87 -4.02 9.16
CA GLU A 75 4.81 -5.15 9.22
C GLU A 75 4.64 -6.06 7.99
N TRP A 76 5.77 -6.51 7.45
CA TRP A 76 5.84 -7.51 6.40
C TRP A 76 5.70 -8.89 7.07
N TRP A 77 4.50 -9.47 7.06
CA TRP A 77 4.25 -10.83 7.54
C TRP A 77 4.80 -11.88 6.56
#